data_AF-A0A1K1S7K0-F1
#
_entry.id   AF-A0A1K1S7K0-F1
#
_cell.length_a   1.000
_cell.length_b   1.000
_cell.length_c   1.000
_cell.angle_alpha   90.00
_cell.angle_beta   90.00
_cell.angle_gamma   90.00
#
_symmetry.space_group_name_H-M   'P 1'
#
loop_
_entity.id
_entity.type
_entity.pdbx_description
1 polymer ?
#
loop_
_entity_poly.entity_id
_entity_poly.type
_entity_poly.pdbx_seq_one_letter_code
_entity_poly.pdbx_strand_id
1 'polypeptide(L)'
;MRDYNRNDKYRDCIQFYISTEGGKREPGYFSLFDLASNKLKVEIVGDCVWSPFLKKRFETKSSPEWVLSRTKRFIKENDIRSTDHLHFIIDVDQWSPRQLKAIANFCRRKPNWEIVLSNPCFEVFLILGKLKEIPFPFDKADKKSKQLKTTLAELDPGGYNRYNYVRLAWTSVENARKLERGSKGIIPAPHTTQVYKTVEKIINFIGVNDFNRFIEKTIPEQIAKDKMIIKSKYKKEEVSS
;
A
#
# COMPACT_ATOMS: atom_id res chain seq x y z
N MET A 1 -19.77 -26.51 27.40
CA MET A 1 -19.10 -26.25 26.11
C MET A 1 -19.35 -24.79 25.79
N ARG A 2 -18.31 -23.93 25.74
CA ARG A 2 -18.48 -22.51 25.39
C ARG A 2 -18.57 -22.41 23.88
N ASP A 3 -19.70 -21.94 23.38
CA ASP A 3 -19.89 -21.62 21.97
C ASP A 3 -18.91 -20.52 21.55
N TYR A 4 -17.89 -20.94 20.78
CA TYR A 4 -16.89 -20.06 20.20
C TYR A 4 -17.52 -19.32 19.01
N ASN A 5 -18.09 -18.15 19.30
CA ASN A 5 -18.71 -17.31 18.28
C ASN A 5 -17.62 -16.68 17.40
N ARG A 6 -17.68 -16.91 16.08
CA ARG A 6 -16.70 -16.38 15.10
C ARG A 6 -16.52 -14.86 15.15
N ASN A 7 -17.46 -14.13 15.74
CA ASN A 7 -17.43 -12.68 15.88
C ASN A 7 -16.49 -12.15 16.99
N ASP A 8 -16.13 -12.96 17.99
CA ASP A 8 -15.22 -12.50 19.06
C ASP A 8 -13.76 -12.36 18.59
N LYS A 9 -13.34 -13.10 17.56
CA LYS A 9 -11.97 -13.02 17.02
C LYS A 9 -11.61 -11.66 16.40
N TYR A 10 -12.59 -10.88 15.97
CA TYR A 10 -12.34 -9.56 15.38
C TYR A 10 -12.11 -8.46 16.44
N ARG A 11 -12.41 -8.72 17.72
CA ARG A 11 -12.15 -7.75 18.81
C ARG A 11 -10.67 -7.66 19.18
N ASP A 12 -9.87 -8.69 18.90
CA ASP A 12 -8.48 -8.78 19.41
C ASP A 12 -7.39 -8.45 18.37
N CYS A 13 -7.70 -8.26 17.09
CA CYS A 13 -6.70 -7.90 16.08
C CYS A 13 -6.60 -6.39 15.86
N ILE A 14 -5.39 -5.85 15.63
CA ILE A 14 -5.20 -4.42 15.33
C ILE A 14 -5.54 -4.14 13.87
N GLN A 15 -6.27 -3.05 13.62
CA GLN A 15 -6.60 -2.62 12.26
C GLN A 15 -5.53 -1.67 11.73
N PHE A 16 -5.10 -1.88 10.48
CA PHE A 16 -4.30 -0.95 9.69
C PHE A 16 -5.15 -0.44 8.53
N TYR A 17 -5.62 0.78 8.66
CA TYR A 17 -6.35 1.50 7.62
C TYR A 17 -5.35 2.22 6.72
N ILE A 18 -5.34 1.89 5.42
CA ILE A 18 -4.38 2.43 4.46
C ILE A 18 -5.14 3.23 3.40
N SER A 19 -4.97 4.54 3.39
CA SER A 19 -5.53 5.42 2.37
C SER A 19 -4.46 5.74 1.34
N THR A 20 -4.73 5.42 0.07
CA THR A 20 -3.78 5.59 -1.02
C THR A 20 -4.27 6.64 -2.00
N GLU A 21 -3.34 7.36 -2.62
CA GLU A 21 -3.66 8.20 -3.78
C GLU A 21 -4.04 7.34 -5.00
N GLY A 22 -3.18 6.38 -5.36
CA GLY A 22 -3.39 5.49 -6.49
C GLY A 22 -4.51 4.47 -6.23
N GLY A 23 -5.28 4.16 -7.28
CA GLY A 23 -6.49 3.33 -7.17
C GLY A 23 -6.29 1.84 -7.43
N LYS A 24 -5.08 1.39 -7.79
CA LYS A 24 -4.83 -0.01 -8.18
C LYS A 24 -3.57 -0.61 -7.57
N ARG A 25 -2.42 0.04 -7.76
CA ARG A 25 -1.12 -0.56 -7.46
C ARG A 25 -0.86 -0.64 -5.96
N GLU A 26 -0.99 0.48 -5.26
CA GLU A 26 -0.78 0.65 -3.83
C GLU A 26 -1.84 -0.14 -3.04
N PRO A 27 -3.17 -0.02 -3.33
CA PRO A 27 -4.18 -0.90 -2.74
C PRO A 27 -3.87 -2.38 -2.91
N GLY A 28 -3.48 -2.77 -4.13
CA GLY A 28 -3.13 -4.15 -4.45
C GLY A 28 -1.89 -4.63 -3.69
N TYR A 29 -0.87 -3.78 -3.52
CA TYR A 29 0.31 -4.11 -2.74
C TYR A 29 -0.04 -4.32 -1.27
N PHE A 30 -0.66 -3.32 -0.64
CA PHE A 30 -0.88 -3.31 0.80
C PHE A 30 -1.94 -4.31 1.27
N SER A 31 -2.99 -4.56 0.47
CA SER A 31 -4.02 -5.55 0.83
C SER A 31 -3.49 -6.98 0.96
N LEU A 32 -2.29 -7.30 0.46
CA LEU A 32 -1.68 -8.62 0.70
C LEU A 32 -1.31 -8.85 2.17
N PHE A 33 -0.99 -7.80 2.91
CA PHE A 33 -0.61 -7.94 4.32
C PHE A 33 -1.77 -8.38 5.21
N ASP A 34 -3.02 -8.28 4.73
CA ASP A 34 -4.18 -8.86 5.40
C ASP A 34 -4.09 -10.39 5.54
N LEU A 35 -3.33 -11.04 4.64
CA LEU A 35 -3.08 -12.48 4.68
C LEU A 35 -1.90 -12.86 5.60
N ALA A 36 -1.19 -11.87 6.16
CA ALA A 36 0.09 -12.14 6.81
C ALA A 36 -0.05 -12.76 8.20
N SER A 37 -1.03 -12.31 8.99
CA SER A 37 -1.25 -12.80 10.35
C SER A 37 -2.65 -12.46 10.83
N ASN A 38 -3.23 -13.31 11.68
CA ASN A 38 -4.51 -13.03 12.36
C ASN A 38 -4.39 -11.92 13.44
N LYS A 39 -3.17 -11.48 13.77
CA LYS A 39 -2.92 -10.42 14.75
C LYS A 39 -3.33 -9.04 14.24
N LEU A 40 -3.30 -8.84 12.93
CA LEU A 40 -3.72 -7.59 12.31
C LEU A 40 -4.71 -7.85 11.19
N LYS A 41 -5.36 -6.78 10.76
CA LYS A 41 -6.15 -6.76 9.53
C LYS A 41 -5.79 -5.49 8.77
N VAL A 42 -5.60 -5.60 7.46
CA VAL A 42 -5.25 -4.46 6.59
C VAL A 42 -6.44 -4.10 5.73
N GLU A 43 -6.97 -2.91 5.93
CA GLU A 43 -8.12 -2.40 5.21
C GLU A 43 -7.72 -1.19 4.37
N ILE A 44 -7.96 -1.27 3.06
CA ILE A 44 -7.73 -0.14 2.18
C ILE A 44 -8.90 0.84 2.31
N VAL A 45 -8.61 2.05 2.75
CA VAL A 45 -9.58 3.14 2.87
C VAL A 45 -9.86 3.69 1.48
N GLY A 46 -10.96 3.24 0.91
CA GLY A 46 -11.51 3.77 -0.33
C GLY A 46 -12.94 3.30 -0.50
N ASP A 47 -13.66 3.99 -1.38
CA ASP A 47 -14.78 3.35 -2.06
C ASP A 47 -14.12 2.25 -2.90
N CYS A 48 -13.95 1.04 -2.35
CA CYS A 48 -13.62 -0.10 -3.18
C CYS A 48 -14.81 -0.26 -4.12
N VAL A 49 -14.72 0.38 -5.29
CA VAL A 49 -15.68 0.29 -6.37
C VAL A 49 -15.55 -1.12 -6.97
N TRP A 50 -16.05 -2.11 -6.23
CA TRP A 50 -16.41 -3.43 -6.73
C TRP A 50 -17.77 -3.42 -7.42
N SER A 51 -18.40 -2.24 -7.56
CA SER A 51 -19.54 -2.03 -8.44
C SER A 51 -19.07 -1.52 -9.80
N PRO A 52 -19.30 -2.26 -10.90
CA PRO A 52 -19.05 -1.76 -12.26
C PRO A 52 -19.73 -0.40 -12.55
N PHE A 53 -20.82 -0.09 -11.83
CA PHE A 53 -21.61 1.11 -12.02
C PHE A 53 -20.94 2.38 -11.48
N LEU A 54 -20.21 2.28 -10.37
CA LEU A 54 -19.47 3.41 -9.79
C LEU A 54 -18.11 3.63 -10.48
N LYS A 55 -17.62 2.63 -11.23
CA LYS A 55 -16.29 2.63 -11.88
C LYS A 55 -16.11 3.83 -12.81
N LYS A 56 -17.17 4.16 -13.56
CA LYS A 56 -17.20 5.27 -14.53
C LYS A 56 -17.20 6.66 -13.87
N ARG A 57 -17.58 6.78 -12.59
CA ARG A 57 -17.68 8.07 -11.87
C ARG A 57 -16.44 8.43 -11.06
N PHE A 58 -15.59 7.44 -10.76
CA PHE A 58 -14.44 7.57 -9.86
C PHE A 58 -13.08 7.29 -10.50
N GLU A 59 -13.02 6.81 -11.75
CA GLU A 59 -11.77 6.62 -12.52
C GLU A 59 -10.94 7.90 -12.70
N THR A 60 -11.52 9.08 -12.48
CA THR A 60 -10.90 10.39 -12.70
C THR A 60 -10.74 11.26 -11.45
N LYS A 61 -11.02 10.74 -10.24
CA LYS A 61 -11.06 11.54 -9.00
C LYS A 61 -9.97 11.20 -7.99
N SER A 62 -8.73 11.05 -8.47
CA SER A 62 -7.52 10.91 -7.65
C SER A 62 -6.97 12.24 -7.14
N SER A 63 -7.75 13.33 -7.14
CA SER A 63 -7.21 14.61 -6.66
C SER A 63 -6.87 14.50 -5.16
N PRO A 64 -5.79 15.19 -4.76
CA PRO A 64 -5.37 15.29 -3.38
C PRO A 64 -6.48 15.45 -2.32
N GLU A 65 -7.38 16.40 -2.53
CA GLU A 65 -8.47 16.69 -1.59
C GLU A 65 -9.40 15.49 -1.35
N TRP A 66 -9.55 14.61 -2.34
CA TRP A 66 -10.44 13.45 -2.25
C TRP A 66 -9.93 12.35 -1.35
N VAL A 67 -8.60 12.16 -1.23
CA VAL A 67 -8.03 11.13 -0.34
C VAL A 67 -8.35 11.47 1.11
N LEU A 68 -8.13 12.73 1.51
CA LEU A 68 -8.42 13.20 2.86
C LEU A 68 -9.93 13.23 3.16
N SER A 69 -10.77 13.69 2.22
CA SER A 69 -12.22 13.75 2.43
C SER A 69 -12.85 12.37 2.56
N ARG A 70 -12.46 11.41 1.70
CA ARG A 70 -12.92 10.01 1.80
C ARG A 70 -12.50 9.38 3.11
N THR A 71 -11.27 9.60 3.54
CA THR A 71 -10.78 9.07 4.82
C THR A 71 -11.54 9.66 6.01
N LYS A 72 -11.83 10.97 5.99
CA LYS A 72 -12.67 11.60 7.02
C LYS A 72 -14.08 11.01 7.07
N ARG A 73 -14.68 10.71 5.91
CA ARG A 73 -15.98 10.04 5.83
C ARG A 73 -15.90 8.63 6.41
N PHE A 74 -14.91 7.85 6.01
CA PHE A 74 -14.66 6.51 6.54
C PHE A 74 -14.53 6.50 8.06
N ILE A 75 -13.74 7.41 8.64
CA ILE A 75 -13.59 7.55 10.11
C ILE A 75 -14.90 7.92 10.79
N LYS A 76 -15.78 8.68 10.14
CA LYS A 76 -17.08 9.06 10.71
C LYS A 76 -18.07 7.88 10.69
N GLU A 77 -17.99 7.04 9.66
CA GLU A 77 -18.88 5.90 9.44
C GLU A 77 -18.43 4.64 10.19
N ASN A 78 -17.16 4.58 10.62
CA ASN A 78 -16.57 3.43 11.29
C ASN A 78 -16.01 3.82 12.67
N ASP A 79 -16.21 2.96 13.67
CA ASP A 79 -15.66 3.16 15.01
C ASP A 79 -14.18 2.75 15.05
N ILE A 80 -13.29 3.66 14.66
CA ILE A 80 -11.84 3.42 14.68
C ILE A 80 -11.32 3.54 16.11
N ARG A 81 -10.73 2.45 16.62
CA ARG A 81 -10.21 2.42 17.99
C ARG A 81 -8.94 3.24 18.12
N SER A 82 -8.64 3.67 19.33
CA SER A 82 -7.41 4.40 19.66
C SER A 82 -6.13 3.61 19.39
N THR A 83 -6.21 2.28 19.27
CA THR A 83 -5.10 1.37 18.95
C THR A 83 -4.93 1.14 17.45
N ASP A 84 -5.92 1.48 16.63
CA ASP A 84 -5.92 1.18 15.19
C ASP A 84 -5.15 2.21 14.37
N HIS A 85 -4.33 1.74 13.45
CA HIS A 85 -3.43 2.60 12.67
C HIS A 85 -4.12 3.17 11.44
N LEU A 86 -3.83 4.44 11.10
CA LEU A 86 -4.26 5.07 9.86
C LEU A 86 -3.06 5.63 9.11
N HIS A 87 -2.80 5.14 7.92
CA HIS A 87 -1.64 5.52 7.12
C HIS A 87 -2.09 6.08 5.77
N PHE A 88 -1.71 7.32 5.47
CA PHE A 88 -1.87 7.93 4.15
C PHE A 88 -0.61 7.68 3.32
N ILE A 89 -0.72 6.92 2.23
CA ILE A 89 0.37 6.66 1.29
C ILE A 89 0.21 7.57 0.07
N ILE A 90 1.08 8.57 -0.04
CA ILE A 90 0.92 9.69 -0.98
C ILE A 90 2.19 9.89 -1.82
N ASP A 91 1.98 10.15 -3.11
CA ASP A 91 3.07 10.52 -4.02
C ASP A 91 3.29 12.04 -3.96
N VAL A 92 4.55 12.46 -3.94
CA VAL A 92 4.90 13.89 -3.79
C VAL A 92 4.62 14.66 -5.09
N ASP A 93 4.63 14.01 -6.24
CA ASP A 93 4.60 14.66 -7.55
C ASP A 93 3.27 15.38 -7.88
N GLN A 94 2.16 14.91 -7.31
CA GLN A 94 0.80 15.43 -7.55
C GLN A 94 0.31 16.47 -6.51
N TRP A 95 1.07 16.74 -5.45
CA TRP A 95 0.58 17.53 -4.31
C TRP A 95 1.39 18.80 -4.05
N SER A 96 0.68 19.90 -3.76
CA SER A 96 1.30 21.10 -3.22
C SER A 96 1.75 20.89 -1.76
N PRO A 97 2.82 21.59 -1.31
CA PRO A 97 3.24 21.55 0.10
C PRO A 97 2.11 21.89 1.08
N ARG A 98 1.17 22.76 0.69
CA ARG A 98 0.00 23.12 1.51
C ARG A 98 -0.95 21.94 1.72
N GLN A 99 -1.24 21.17 0.67
CA GLN A 99 -2.12 20.00 0.76
C GLN A 99 -1.46 18.88 1.60
N LEU A 100 -0.15 18.62 1.39
CA LEU A 100 0.60 17.66 2.22
C LEU A 100 0.60 18.06 3.69
N LYS A 101 0.79 19.37 3.99
CA LYS A 101 0.71 19.88 5.36
C LYS A 101 -0.69 19.73 5.97
N ALA A 102 -1.75 19.85 5.18
CA ALA A 102 -3.12 19.63 5.66
C ALA A 102 -3.36 18.19 6.11
N ILE A 103 -2.88 17.19 5.36
CA ILE A 103 -2.91 15.78 5.80
C ILE A 103 -2.02 15.58 7.03
N ALA A 104 -0.81 16.14 7.03
CA ALA A 104 0.09 16.00 8.19
C ALA A 104 -0.56 16.56 9.47
N ASN A 105 -1.19 17.74 9.39
CA ASN A 105 -1.95 18.33 10.49
C ASN A 105 -3.12 17.45 10.92
N PHE A 106 -3.82 16.84 9.96
CA PHE A 106 -4.90 15.90 10.27
C PHE A 106 -4.38 14.66 11.01
N CYS A 107 -3.26 14.10 10.58
CA CYS A 107 -2.63 12.94 11.20
C CYS A 107 -2.16 13.24 12.63
N ARG A 108 -1.64 14.44 12.91
CA ARG A 108 -1.22 14.85 14.28
C ARG A 108 -2.31 14.79 15.34
N ARG A 109 -3.59 14.64 14.97
CA ARG A 109 -4.71 14.48 15.91
C ARG A 109 -4.67 13.18 16.70
N LYS A 110 -3.95 12.16 16.21
CA LYS A 110 -3.81 10.85 16.86
C LYS A 110 -2.39 10.31 16.67
N PRO A 111 -1.79 9.67 17.68
CA PRO A 111 -0.39 9.22 17.61
C PRO A 111 -0.13 8.11 16.59
N ASN A 112 -1.15 7.34 16.23
CA ASN A 112 -1.11 6.21 15.30
C ASN A 112 -1.63 6.57 13.90
N TRP A 113 -1.80 7.86 13.62
CA TRP A 113 -2.14 8.35 12.28
C TRP A 113 -0.89 8.95 11.63
N GLU A 114 -0.56 8.49 10.44
CA GLU A 114 0.67 8.85 9.76
C GLU A 114 0.43 9.25 8.31
N ILE A 115 1.17 10.27 7.86
CA ILE A 115 1.36 10.57 6.46
C ILE A 115 2.70 9.98 6.02
N VAL A 116 2.68 9.28 4.91
CA VAL A 116 3.81 8.52 4.39
C VAL A 116 3.99 8.88 2.92
N LEU A 117 5.11 9.54 2.63
CA LEU A 117 5.38 10.14 1.33
C LEU A 117 6.40 9.34 0.54
N SER A 118 6.17 9.19 -0.77
CA SER A 118 7.16 8.69 -1.72
C SER A 118 7.57 9.80 -2.67
N ASN A 119 8.86 10.05 -2.85
CA ASN A 119 9.36 11.16 -3.66
C ASN A 119 10.18 10.67 -4.86
N PRO A 120 9.64 10.75 -6.09
CA PRO A 120 8.37 11.40 -6.45
C PRO A 120 7.12 10.52 -6.30
N CYS A 121 7.24 9.19 -6.37
CA CYS A 121 6.10 8.27 -6.45
C CYS A 121 6.38 6.87 -5.87
N PHE A 122 5.36 6.04 -5.73
CA PHE A 122 5.43 4.70 -5.13
C PHE A 122 6.43 3.76 -5.83
N GLU A 123 6.69 3.93 -7.13
CA GLU A 123 7.70 3.16 -7.87
C GLU A 123 9.09 3.21 -7.23
N VAL A 124 9.45 4.30 -6.52
CA VAL A 124 10.71 4.37 -5.78
C VAL A 124 10.83 3.20 -4.80
N PHE A 125 9.79 2.94 -4.00
CA PHE A 125 9.79 1.84 -3.04
C PHE A 125 9.93 0.47 -3.72
N LEU A 126 9.25 0.28 -4.85
CA LEU A 126 9.29 -0.98 -5.60
C LEU A 126 10.65 -1.23 -6.25
N ILE A 127 11.28 -0.19 -6.82
CA ILE A 127 12.63 -0.28 -7.39
C ILE A 127 13.64 -0.61 -6.28
N LEU A 128 13.48 -0.05 -5.09
CA LEU A 128 14.36 -0.33 -3.94
C LEU A 128 14.24 -1.77 -3.43
N GLY A 129 13.22 -2.53 -3.83
CA GLY A 129 13.17 -3.98 -3.62
C GLY A 129 14.09 -4.78 -4.56
N LYS A 130 14.52 -4.19 -5.68
CA LYS A 130 15.36 -4.82 -6.71
C LYS A 130 16.76 -4.22 -6.78
N LEU A 131 16.89 -2.92 -6.51
CA LEU A 131 18.14 -2.15 -6.52
C LEU A 131 18.39 -1.52 -5.15
N LYS A 132 19.65 -1.21 -4.84
CA LYS A 132 20.02 -0.54 -3.59
C LYS A 132 19.69 0.95 -3.59
N GLU A 133 19.65 1.57 -4.77
CA GLU A 133 19.33 2.98 -5.00
C GLU A 133 18.79 3.21 -6.42
N ILE A 134 18.27 4.42 -6.68
CA ILE A 134 17.80 4.83 -8.00
C ILE A 134 19.02 5.19 -8.88
N PRO A 135 19.23 4.52 -10.03
CA PRO A 135 20.50 4.58 -10.77
C PRO A 135 20.61 5.80 -11.70
N PHE A 136 19.96 6.91 -11.37
CA PHE A 136 19.98 8.14 -12.15
C PHE A 136 19.72 9.36 -11.27
N PRO A 137 20.24 10.54 -11.65
CA PRO A 137 20.03 11.76 -10.88
C PRO A 137 18.55 12.16 -10.85
N PHE A 138 18.13 12.83 -9.79
CA PHE A 138 16.79 13.40 -9.72
C PHE A 138 16.69 14.62 -10.64
N ASP A 139 15.88 14.52 -11.68
CA ASP A 139 15.57 15.63 -12.56
C ASP A 139 14.22 16.26 -12.14
N LYS A 140 14.25 17.58 -11.85
CA LYS A 140 13.06 18.37 -11.52
C LYS A 140 12.18 18.65 -12.74
N ALA A 141 12.76 18.65 -13.94
CA ALA A 141 12.07 18.87 -15.22
C ALA A 141 11.54 17.58 -15.83
N ASP A 142 12.11 16.42 -15.47
CA ASP A 142 11.69 15.15 -16.06
C ASP A 142 10.42 14.63 -15.38
N LYS A 143 9.31 14.73 -16.12
CA LYS A 143 8.14 13.84 -16.12
C LYS A 143 8.10 12.92 -14.88
N LYS A 144 7.65 13.46 -13.74
CA LYS A 144 7.85 13.04 -12.33
C LYS A 144 7.62 11.57 -11.92
N SER A 145 7.43 10.65 -12.85
CA SER A 145 7.41 9.20 -12.61
C SER A 145 7.73 8.38 -13.86
N LYS A 146 7.97 9.02 -15.02
CA LYS A 146 8.12 8.32 -16.30
C LYS A 146 9.40 7.49 -16.35
N GLN A 147 10.55 8.09 -16.01
CA GLN A 147 11.81 7.35 -15.98
C GLN A 147 11.75 6.20 -14.96
N LEU A 148 11.19 6.44 -13.76
CA LEU A 148 10.98 5.39 -12.75
C LEU A 148 10.07 4.27 -13.26
N LYS A 149 8.99 4.58 -13.99
CA LYS A 149 8.10 3.59 -14.61
C LYS A 149 8.82 2.79 -15.70
N THR A 150 9.62 3.44 -16.52
CA THR A 150 10.45 2.79 -17.54
C THR A 150 11.47 1.86 -16.88
N THR A 151 12.24 2.35 -15.90
CA THR A 151 13.20 1.53 -15.15
C THR A 151 12.52 0.35 -14.45
N LEU A 152 11.34 0.55 -13.85
CA LEU A 152 10.61 -0.56 -13.22
C LEU A 152 10.16 -1.61 -14.26
N ALA A 153 9.75 -1.18 -15.46
CA ALA A 153 9.39 -2.08 -16.55
C ALA A 153 10.60 -2.84 -17.12
N GLU A 154 11.77 -2.20 -17.19
CA GLU A 154 13.03 -2.86 -17.60
C GLU A 154 13.50 -3.88 -16.56
N LEU A 155 13.37 -3.55 -15.27
CA LEU A 155 13.68 -4.46 -14.15
C LEU A 155 12.65 -5.59 -13.99
N ASP A 156 11.49 -5.48 -14.64
CA ASP A 156 10.43 -6.47 -14.58
C ASP A 156 9.68 -6.57 -15.92
N PRO A 157 10.27 -7.24 -16.94
CA PRO A 157 9.67 -7.36 -18.26
C PRO A 157 8.29 -8.06 -18.26
N GLY A 158 8.00 -8.86 -17.22
CA GLY A 158 6.68 -9.48 -17.01
C GLY A 158 5.62 -8.52 -16.46
N GLY A 159 6.00 -7.28 -16.17
CA GLY A 159 5.15 -6.24 -15.59
C GLY A 159 4.96 -6.36 -14.08
N TYR A 160 4.32 -5.35 -13.51
CA TYR A 160 4.06 -5.32 -12.07
C TYR A 160 3.16 -6.48 -11.62
N ASN A 161 3.67 -7.29 -10.69
CA ASN A 161 2.91 -8.33 -10.00
C ASN A 161 2.99 -8.14 -8.48
N ARG A 162 1.86 -7.80 -7.83
CA ARG A 162 1.78 -7.56 -6.38
C ARG A 162 2.42 -8.66 -5.52
N TYR A 163 2.29 -9.93 -5.93
CA TYR A 163 2.86 -11.07 -5.20
C TYR A 163 4.38 -11.11 -5.28
N ASN A 164 4.97 -10.77 -6.42
CA ASN A 164 6.42 -10.71 -6.55
C ASN A 164 7.00 -9.57 -5.71
N TYR A 165 6.37 -8.39 -5.73
CA TYR A 165 6.87 -7.22 -5.00
C TYR A 165 6.67 -7.33 -3.48
N VAL A 166 5.61 -7.97 -2.98
CA VAL A 166 5.46 -8.15 -1.53
C VAL A 166 6.53 -9.07 -0.95
N ARG A 167 7.03 -10.04 -1.74
CA ARG A 167 8.16 -10.91 -1.34
C ARG A 167 9.47 -10.13 -1.22
N LEU A 168 9.58 -8.97 -1.85
CA LEU A 168 10.70 -8.04 -1.74
C LEU A 168 10.47 -6.96 -0.67
N ALA A 169 9.41 -7.07 0.14
CA ALA A 169 9.05 -6.03 1.11
C ALA A 169 10.18 -5.72 2.10
N TRP A 170 10.83 -6.74 2.68
CA TRP A 170 11.93 -6.52 3.62
C TRP A 170 13.14 -5.86 2.96
N THR A 171 13.54 -6.33 1.78
CA THR A 171 14.62 -5.70 0.99
C THR A 171 14.31 -4.24 0.67
N SER A 172 13.07 -3.95 0.25
CA SER A 172 12.61 -2.59 -0.03
C SER A 172 12.68 -1.71 1.22
N VAL A 173 12.29 -2.26 2.37
CA VAL A 173 12.37 -1.59 3.67
C VAL A 173 13.82 -1.25 4.03
N GLU A 174 14.73 -2.22 3.93
CA GLU A 174 16.14 -2.01 4.29
C GLU A 174 16.82 -0.98 3.40
N ASN A 175 16.62 -1.07 2.08
CA ASN A 175 17.24 -0.15 1.13
C ASN A 175 16.67 1.28 1.29
N ALA A 176 15.35 1.42 1.44
CA ALA A 176 14.72 2.72 1.67
C ALA A 176 15.16 3.36 2.99
N ARG A 177 15.27 2.56 4.07
CA ARG A 177 15.74 3.05 5.38
C ARG A 177 17.18 3.55 5.30
N LYS A 178 18.06 2.83 4.59
CA LYS A 178 19.48 3.23 4.39
C LYS A 178 19.63 4.49 3.55
N LEU A 179 18.70 4.72 2.62
CA LEU A 179 18.70 5.91 1.76
C LEU A 179 18.01 7.12 2.39
N GLU A 180 17.34 6.98 3.53
CA GLU A 180 16.72 8.13 4.18
C GLU A 180 17.80 9.13 4.56
N ARG A 181 17.78 10.27 3.86
CA ARG A 181 18.67 11.41 4.04
C ARG A 181 17.79 12.63 4.27
N GLY A 182 18.29 13.59 5.05
CA GLY A 182 17.55 14.73 5.60
C GLY A 182 16.34 15.22 4.79
N SER A 183 15.20 15.40 5.45
CA SER A 183 13.96 15.85 4.83
C SER A 183 13.86 17.38 4.79
N LYS A 184 13.23 17.92 3.75
CA LYS A 184 12.82 19.33 3.78
C LYS A 184 11.43 19.42 4.40
N GLY A 185 11.40 19.54 5.73
CA GLY A 185 10.17 19.42 6.50
C GLY A 185 9.63 17.99 6.46
N ILE A 186 8.39 17.80 6.03
CA ILE A 186 7.77 16.46 5.94
C ILE A 186 8.14 15.70 4.65
N ILE A 187 8.56 16.41 3.61
CA ILE A 187 8.82 15.83 2.28
C ILE A 187 10.20 15.15 2.30
N PRO A 188 10.29 13.83 1.99
CA PRO A 188 11.55 13.12 1.96
C PRO A 188 12.43 13.61 0.81
N ALA A 189 13.74 13.35 0.90
CA ALA A 189 14.69 13.71 -0.15
C ALA A 189 14.29 13.10 -1.52
N PRO A 190 14.70 13.70 -2.64
CA PRO A 190 14.40 13.13 -3.95
C PRO A 190 14.93 11.69 -4.10
N HIS A 191 14.19 10.83 -4.81
CA HIS A 191 14.47 9.39 -4.96
C HIS A 191 14.50 8.60 -3.64
N THR A 192 13.83 9.11 -2.60
CA THR A 192 13.63 8.41 -1.34
C THR A 192 12.15 8.30 -0.99
N THR A 193 11.83 7.41 -0.05
CA THR A 193 10.46 7.09 0.28
C THR A 193 10.33 6.80 1.77
N GLN A 194 9.21 7.19 2.36
CA GLN A 194 8.84 6.87 3.73
C GLN A 194 7.95 5.61 3.80
N VAL A 195 7.56 5.04 2.65
CA VAL A 195 6.70 3.85 2.56
C VAL A 195 7.19 2.71 3.45
N TYR A 196 8.51 2.60 3.59
CA TYR A 196 9.13 1.61 4.45
C TYR A 196 8.63 1.69 5.90
N LYS A 197 8.26 2.88 6.43
CA LYS A 197 7.78 3.05 7.81
C LYS A 197 6.47 2.30 8.04
N THR A 198 5.55 2.33 7.07
CA THR A 198 4.30 1.55 7.14
C THR A 198 4.60 0.05 7.09
N VAL A 199 5.41 -0.38 6.13
CA VAL A 199 5.71 -1.79 5.91
C VAL A 199 6.49 -2.38 7.09
N GLU A 200 7.51 -1.67 7.57
CA GLU A 200 8.28 -2.03 8.76
C GLU A 200 7.39 -2.14 10.00
N LYS A 201 6.47 -1.18 10.20
CA LYS A 201 5.53 -1.24 11.33
C LYS A 201 4.62 -2.47 11.27
N ILE A 202 4.09 -2.78 10.08
CA ILE A 202 3.29 -4.00 9.86
C ILE A 202 4.12 -5.26 10.18
N ILE A 203 5.36 -5.34 9.66
CA ILE A 203 6.25 -6.48 9.87
C ILE A 203 6.62 -6.64 11.36
N ASN A 204 6.97 -5.54 12.03
CA ASN A 204 7.28 -5.54 13.46
C ASN A 204 6.09 -5.97 14.30
N PHE A 205 4.87 -5.57 13.90
CA PHE A 205 3.66 -5.93 14.60
C PHE A 205 3.33 -7.42 14.50
N ILE A 206 3.41 -8.02 13.31
CA ILE A 206 3.16 -9.47 13.14
C ILE A 206 4.33 -10.32 13.67
N GLY A 207 5.54 -9.77 13.63
CA GLY A 207 6.78 -10.44 13.99
C GLY A 207 7.40 -11.21 12.81
N VAL A 208 8.72 -11.39 12.86
CA VAL A 208 9.53 -11.99 11.78
C VAL A 208 9.04 -13.38 11.40
N ASN A 209 8.62 -14.21 12.36
CA ASN A 209 8.13 -15.57 12.08
C ASN A 209 6.83 -15.57 11.25
N ASP A 210 5.89 -14.69 11.56
CA ASP A 210 4.65 -14.56 10.80
C ASP A 210 4.92 -13.98 9.41
N PHE A 211 5.83 -13.00 9.33
CA PHE A 211 6.26 -12.43 8.06
C PHE A 211 6.95 -13.45 7.14
N ASN A 212 7.88 -14.26 7.67
CA ASN A 212 8.56 -15.31 6.89
C ASN A 212 7.55 -16.35 6.40
N ARG A 213 6.65 -16.83 7.28
CA ARG A 213 5.56 -17.74 6.88
C ARG A 213 4.68 -17.11 5.80
N PHE A 214 4.36 -15.83 5.91
CA PHE A 214 3.58 -15.10 4.92
C PHE A 214 4.26 -15.12 3.54
N ILE A 215 5.54 -14.79 3.48
CA ILE A 215 6.31 -14.73 2.22
C ILE A 215 6.61 -16.11 1.63
N GLU A 216 6.97 -17.09 2.46
CA GLU A 216 7.44 -18.41 2.02
C GLU A 216 6.31 -19.41 1.78
N LYS A 217 5.16 -19.25 2.45
CA LYS A 217 4.05 -20.20 2.37
C LYS A 217 2.75 -19.55 1.92
N THR A 218 2.27 -18.53 2.62
CA THR A 218 0.94 -17.95 2.34
C THR A 218 0.86 -17.35 0.94
N ILE A 219 1.86 -16.58 0.51
CA ILE A 219 1.88 -15.96 -0.81
C ILE A 219 1.93 -17.02 -1.93
N PRO A 220 2.84 -18.02 -1.93
CA PRO A 220 2.81 -19.11 -2.90
C PRO A 220 1.47 -19.85 -2.98
N GLU A 221 0.85 -20.16 -1.84
CA GLU A 221 -0.47 -20.80 -1.79
C GLU A 221 -1.55 -19.91 -2.43
N GLN A 222 -1.52 -18.60 -2.15
CA GLN A 222 -2.46 -17.65 -2.74
C GLN A 222 -2.29 -17.54 -4.26
N ILE A 223 -1.04 -17.51 -4.76
CA ILE A 223 -0.75 -17.53 -6.20
C ILE A 223 -1.35 -18.79 -6.85
N ALA A 224 -1.20 -19.96 -6.22
CA ALA A 224 -1.75 -21.21 -6.73
C ALA A 224 -3.28 -21.18 -6.78
N LYS A 225 -3.93 -20.68 -5.73
CA LYS A 225 -5.40 -20.51 -5.67
C LYS A 225 -5.91 -19.60 -6.78
N ASP A 226 -5.29 -18.44 -6.96
CA ASP A 226 -5.70 -17.48 -7.99
C ASP A 226 -5.57 -18.06 -9.41
N LYS A 227 -4.49 -18.81 -9.68
CA LYS A 227 -4.31 -19.52 -10.96
C LYS A 227 -5.40 -20.56 -11.21
N MET A 228 -5.81 -21.31 -10.19
CA MET A 228 -6.91 -22.28 -10.30
C MET A 228 -8.25 -21.60 -10.59
N ILE A 229 -8.54 -20.49 -9.91
CA ILE A 229 -9.76 -19.71 -10.13
C ILE A 229 -9.83 -19.21 -11.58
N ILE A 230 -8.72 -18.64 -12.08
CA ILE A 230 -8.64 -18.14 -13.46
C ILE A 230 -8.90 -19.28 -14.46
N LYS A 231 -8.23 -20.43 -14.31
CA LYS A 231 -8.42 -21.61 -15.17
C LYS A 231 -9.87 -22.11 -15.14
N SER A 232 -10.53 -22.07 -13.98
CA SER A 232 -11.93 -22.49 -13.83
C SER A 232 -12.93 -21.55 -14.52
N LYS A 233 -12.63 -20.25 -14.62
CA LYS A 233 -13.47 -19.28 -15.34
C LYS A 233 -13.40 -19.50 -16.84
N TYR A 234 -12.20 -19.63 -17.41
CA TYR A 234 -12.01 -19.88 -18.84
C TYR A 234 -12.68 -21.19 -19.28
N LYS A 235 -12.58 -22.26 -18.47
CA LYS A 235 -13.25 -23.53 -18.78
C LYS A 235 -14.78 -23.44 -18.76
N LYS A 236 -15.37 -22.52 -17.99
CA LYS A 236 -16.83 -22.30 -17.99
C LYS A 236 -17.29 -21.48 -19.19
N GLU A 237 -16.49 -20.51 -19.63
CA GLU A 237 -16.80 -19.66 -20.78
C GLU A 237 -16.71 -20.45 -22.11
N GLU A 238 -15.76 -21.38 -22.24
CA GLU A 238 -15.63 -22.28 -23.40
C GLU A 238 -16.76 -23.32 -23.50
N VAL A 239 -17.38 -23.72 -22.38
CA VAL A 239 -18.50 -24.68 -22.36
C VAL A 239 -19.86 -23.98 -22.56
N SER A 240 -19.88 -22.66 -22.48
CA SER A 240 -21.09 -21.83 -22.64
C SER A 240 -21.16 -21.11 -24.01
N SER A 241 -20.20 -21.40 -24.90
CA SER A 241 -20.11 -20.87 -26.27
C SER A 241 -20.32 -22.00 -27.27
#